data_AF-A0A5B9YD42-F1
#
_entry.id   AF-A0A5B9YD42-F1
#
_cell.length_a   1.000
_cell.length_b   1.000
_cell.length_c   1.000
_cell.angle_alpha   90.00
_cell.angle_beta   90.00
_cell.angle_gamma   90.00
#
_symmetry.space_group_name_H-M   'P 1'
#
loop_
_entity.id
_entity.type
_entity.pdbx_description
1 polymer ?
#
loop_
_entity_poly.entity_id
_entity_poly.type
_entity_poly.pdbx_seq_one_letter_code
_entity_poly.pdbx_strand_id
1 'polypeptide(L)'
;MLKKRRGIILICLIIMTNTILGCYIYVEPEMLVKRSDMIVLAQIVEETGMTHKSETFDRRGTESGFTADTQWKIKVYDILKNRTDREIIKGEMTIVTPGAREATTHISTDYRLGEIGTYTLLFLTECMNGDKEIYYMPITPQGIVTLKEVYPNDITKTLQINNLKDKPEKDTYYVKCFKEIEKWITRIENNDSVYILEDSVRGKYDLEGLIRKNHTYFSLKDLGEVLGVKVEWIEKKRLIEINGLDKKTISLVLGSTTAKIDGTEVTIELAPIFENGKAYLPVRILVQLLGGDISYIKQNNDHIYKISSTNKLE
;
A
#
# COMPACT_ATOMS: atom_id res chain seq x y z
N MET A 1 37.53 -1.09 36.46
CA MET A 1 37.23 -2.36 35.77
C MET A 1 35.71 -2.55 35.67
N LEU A 2 35.24 -2.89 34.47
CA LEU A 2 33.88 -2.73 33.96
C LEU A 2 32.79 -3.50 34.75
N LYS A 3 31.69 -2.80 35.10
CA LYS A 3 30.40 -3.41 35.46
C LYS A 3 29.68 -3.86 34.18
N LYS A 4 29.58 -5.17 33.95
CA LYS A 4 28.75 -5.78 32.89
C LYS A 4 27.27 -5.44 33.16
N ARG A 5 26.68 -4.55 32.35
CA ARG A 5 25.21 -4.43 32.23
C ARG A 5 24.72 -5.56 31.33
N ARG A 6 23.93 -6.48 31.88
CA ARG A 6 23.17 -7.47 31.11
C ARG A 6 22.01 -6.73 30.44
N GLY A 7 22.10 -6.48 29.15
CA GLY A 7 20.97 -6.00 28.35
C GLY A 7 19.99 -7.15 28.15
N ILE A 8 18.76 -6.98 28.67
CA ILE A 8 17.63 -7.84 28.33
C ILE A 8 17.18 -7.40 26.95
N ILE A 9 17.46 -8.21 25.93
CA ILE A 9 16.88 -8.05 24.59
C ILE A 9 15.45 -8.60 24.70
N LEU A 10 14.48 -7.71 24.70
CA LEU A 10 13.07 -8.07 24.61
C LEU A 10 12.78 -8.42 23.13
N ILE A 11 12.91 -9.70 22.78
CA ILE A 11 12.39 -10.23 21.52
C ILE A 11 10.89 -10.42 21.72
N CYS A 12 10.06 -9.55 21.14
CA CYS A 12 8.62 -9.77 21.06
C CYS A 12 8.35 -10.94 20.09
N LEU A 13 8.35 -12.16 20.64
CA LEU A 13 7.75 -13.33 20.03
C LEU A 13 6.23 -13.20 20.14
N ILE A 14 5.56 -12.86 19.03
CA ILE A 14 4.11 -13.02 18.92
C ILE A 14 3.88 -14.51 18.73
N ILE A 15 3.47 -15.18 19.81
CA ILE A 15 3.06 -16.58 19.81
C ILE A 15 1.63 -16.60 19.27
N MET A 16 1.48 -16.80 17.95
CA MET A 16 0.29 -17.42 17.39
C MET A 16 0.71 -18.64 16.60
N THR A 17 -0.02 -19.73 16.82
CA THR A 17 0.28 -21.08 16.37
C THR A 17 0.44 -21.18 14.85
N ASN A 18 1.50 -21.89 14.47
CA ASN A 18 1.90 -22.34 13.14
C ASN A 18 2.33 -21.26 12.13
N THR A 19 3.58 -21.44 11.69
CA THR A 19 4.36 -20.69 10.70
C THR A 19 4.78 -19.27 11.12
N ILE A 20 6.08 -19.15 11.43
CA ILE A 20 6.84 -17.92 11.24
C ILE A 20 6.89 -17.69 9.72
N LEU A 21 5.81 -17.14 9.16
CA LEU A 21 5.86 -16.51 7.84
C LEU A 21 6.63 -15.20 8.00
N GLY A 22 7.39 -14.81 6.98
CA GLY A 22 8.05 -13.51 6.96
C GLY A 22 7.08 -12.41 7.36
N CYS A 23 7.60 -11.39 8.05
CA CYS A 23 6.82 -10.26 8.50
C CYS A 23 6.39 -9.40 7.30
N TYR A 24 5.38 -9.84 6.56
CA TYR A 24 4.63 -8.94 5.70
C TYR A 24 4.12 -7.80 6.56
N ILE A 25 4.38 -6.57 6.13
CA ILE A 25 3.83 -5.39 6.78
C ILE A 25 2.31 -5.50 6.64
N TYR A 26 1.61 -5.48 7.77
CA TYR A 26 0.15 -5.43 7.76
C TYR A 26 -0.30 -4.14 7.07
N VAL A 27 -1.11 -4.29 6.03
CA VAL A 27 -1.75 -3.20 5.29
C VAL A 27 -3.17 -3.03 5.82
N GLU A 28 -3.51 -1.83 6.27
CA GLU A 28 -4.89 -1.53 6.67
C GLU A 28 -5.88 -1.72 5.49
N PRO A 29 -7.12 -2.17 5.74
CA PRO A 29 -8.11 -2.42 4.68
C PRO A 29 -8.29 -1.28 3.68
N GLU A 30 -8.41 -0.05 4.19
CA GLU A 30 -8.54 1.15 3.36
C GLU A 30 -7.31 1.36 2.48
N MET A 31 -6.12 1.09 3.03
CA MET A 31 -4.87 1.28 2.33
C MET A 31 -4.63 0.23 1.25
N LEU A 32 -5.14 -0.99 1.43
CA LEU A 32 -5.08 -2.02 0.41
C LEU A 32 -5.83 -1.56 -0.85
N VAL A 33 -7.04 -1.01 -0.69
CA VAL A 33 -7.82 -0.44 -1.80
C VAL A 33 -7.13 0.79 -2.38
N LYS A 34 -6.69 1.73 -1.53
CA LYS A 34 -6.06 2.99 -1.96
C LYS A 34 -4.75 2.80 -2.73
N ARG A 35 -3.93 1.80 -2.35
CA ARG A 35 -2.65 1.45 -3.00
C ARG A 35 -2.78 0.60 -4.25
N SER A 36 -3.89 -0.11 -4.42
CA SER A 36 -4.06 -0.98 -5.58
C SER A 36 -4.12 -0.15 -6.85
N ASP A 37 -3.20 -0.38 -7.78
CA ASP A 37 -3.31 0.16 -9.13
C ASP A 37 -4.48 -0.50 -9.87
N MET A 38 -4.74 -1.77 -9.55
CA MET A 38 -5.85 -2.51 -10.14
C MET A 38 -6.49 -3.44 -9.11
N ILE A 39 -7.81 -3.57 -9.13
CA ILE A 39 -8.55 -4.56 -8.35
C ILE A 39 -9.39 -5.38 -9.32
N VAL A 40 -9.13 -6.68 -9.40
CA VAL A 40 -9.83 -7.59 -10.32
C VAL A 40 -10.50 -8.73 -9.61
N LEU A 41 -11.63 -9.15 -10.18
CA LEU A 41 -12.26 -10.41 -9.89
C LEU A 41 -11.79 -11.44 -10.92
N ALA A 42 -11.08 -12.47 -10.48
CA ALA A 42 -10.40 -13.39 -11.40
C ALA A 42 -10.43 -14.84 -10.91
N GLN A 43 -10.26 -15.78 -11.84
CA GLN A 43 -9.95 -17.18 -11.55
C GLN A 43 -8.47 -17.45 -11.81
N ILE A 44 -7.81 -18.16 -10.90
CA ILE A 44 -6.45 -18.67 -11.12
C ILE A 44 -6.53 -19.81 -12.13
N VAL A 45 -5.82 -19.70 -13.25
CA VAL A 45 -5.87 -20.71 -14.32
C VAL A 45 -4.71 -21.69 -14.16
N GLU A 46 -3.47 -21.22 -14.18
CA GLU A 46 -2.29 -22.08 -14.10
C GLU A 46 -1.03 -21.29 -13.73
N GLU A 47 -0.06 -22.00 -13.17
CA GLU A 47 1.34 -21.57 -13.13
C GLU A 47 1.94 -21.80 -14.52
N THR A 48 2.48 -20.74 -15.13
CA THR A 48 3.00 -20.77 -16.51
C THR A 48 4.52 -20.88 -16.58
N GLY A 49 5.22 -20.63 -15.47
CA GLY A 49 6.66 -20.74 -15.39
C GLY A 49 7.28 -19.73 -14.42
N MET A 50 8.59 -19.50 -14.59
CA MET A 50 9.37 -18.56 -13.80
C MET A 50 9.77 -17.33 -14.61
N THR A 51 9.85 -16.19 -13.94
CA THR A 51 10.38 -14.94 -14.49
C THR A 51 11.28 -14.23 -13.46
N HIS A 52 11.88 -13.10 -13.84
CA HIS A 52 12.72 -12.26 -12.96
C HIS A 52 13.80 -13.04 -12.19
N LYS A 53 14.49 -13.95 -12.91
CA LYS A 53 15.58 -14.71 -12.32
C LYS A 53 16.73 -13.78 -11.95
N SER A 54 17.24 -13.92 -10.73
CA SER A 54 18.43 -13.21 -10.24
C SER A 54 19.37 -14.18 -9.54
N GLU A 55 20.65 -14.15 -9.90
CA GLU A 55 21.67 -14.93 -9.20
C GLU A 55 21.82 -14.47 -7.75
N THR A 56 22.08 -15.42 -6.86
CA THR A 56 22.45 -15.16 -5.47
C THR A 56 23.92 -15.54 -5.28
N PHE A 57 24.62 -14.76 -4.46
CA PHE A 57 26.05 -14.94 -4.22
C PHE A 57 26.31 -15.21 -2.74
N ASP A 58 27.26 -16.09 -2.47
CA ASP A 58 27.75 -16.32 -1.12
C ASP A 58 28.58 -15.13 -0.60
N ARG A 59 29.06 -15.23 0.65
CA ARG A 59 29.90 -14.18 1.26
C ARG A 59 31.23 -13.94 0.55
N ARG A 60 31.65 -14.83 -0.35
CA ARG A 60 32.89 -14.75 -1.13
C ARG A 60 32.64 -14.24 -2.54
N GLY A 61 31.40 -13.90 -2.89
CA GLY A 61 31.01 -13.45 -4.23
C GLY A 61 30.89 -14.59 -5.24
N THR A 62 30.83 -15.85 -4.78
CA THR A 62 30.62 -17.01 -5.65
C THR A 62 29.12 -17.26 -5.80
N GLU A 63 28.66 -17.52 -7.02
CA GLU A 63 27.26 -17.87 -7.27
C GLU A 63 26.85 -19.08 -6.42
N SER A 64 25.81 -18.90 -5.62
CA SER A 64 25.30 -19.89 -4.66
C SER A 64 23.91 -20.40 -5.01
N GLY A 65 23.23 -19.76 -5.96
CA GLY A 65 21.87 -20.10 -6.36
C GLY A 65 21.21 -18.96 -7.12
N PHE A 66 19.88 -18.95 -7.12
CA PHE A 66 19.08 -17.89 -7.72
C PHE A 66 17.73 -17.76 -7.02
N THR A 67 17.21 -16.54 -7.01
CA THR A 67 15.80 -16.25 -6.78
C THR A 67 15.09 -16.14 -8.13
N ALA A 68 13.79 -16.40 -8.16
CA ALA A 68 12.94 -16.14 -9.31
C ALA A 68 11.50 -15.91 -8.84
N ASP A 69 10.71 -15.26 -9.66
CA ASP A 69 9.28 -15.06 -9.45
C ASP A 69 8.46 -16.12 -10.20
N THR A 70 7.25 -16.38 -9.73
CA THR A 70 6.29 -17.27 -10.39
C THR A 70 5.36 -16.47 -11.31
N GLN A 71 5.24 -16.89 -12.56
CA GLN A 71 4.30 -16.31 -13.52
C GLN A 71 3.01 -17.13 -13.57
N TRP A 72 1.88 -16.43 -13.45
CA TRP A 72 0.54 -17.04 -13.38
C TRP A 72 -0.35 -16.52 -14.49
N LYS A 73 -1.11 -17.42 -15.11
CA LYS A 73 -2.24 -17.05 -15.95
C LYS A 73 -3.50 -16.97 -15.08
N ILE A 74 -4.23 -15.88 -15.23
CA ILE A 74 -5.53 -15.67 -14.59
C ILE A 74 -6.59 -15.33 -15.64
N LYS A 75 -7.84 -15.65 -15.35
CA LYS A 75 -9.00 -15.23 -16.12
C LYS A 75 -9.75 -14.14 -15.37
N VAL A 76 -9.70 -12.92 -15.87
CA VAL A 76 -10.37 -11.73 -15.32
C VAL A 76 -11.83 -11.70 -15.76
N TYR A 77 -12.75 -11.74 -14.80
CA TYR A 77 -14.19 -11.60 -15.01
C TYR A 77 -14.64 -10.13 -14.93
N ASP A 78 -14.08 -9.40 -13.98
CA ASP A 78 -14.42 -8.01 -13.78
C ASP A 78 -13.26 -7.19 -13.20
N ILE A 79 -13.31 -5.89 -13.44
CA ILE A 79 -12.27 -4.94 -13.03
C ILE A 79 -12.96 -3.86 -12.22
N LEU A 80 -12.77 -3.91 -10.90
CA LEU A 80 -13.43 -3.01 -9.94
C LEU A 80 -12.67 -1.69 -9.81
N LYS A 81 -11.37 -1.72 -10.12
CA LYS A 81 -10.48 -0.56 -10.12
C LYS A 81 -9.43 -0.75 -11.19
N ASN A 82 -9.18 0.28 -12.00
CA ASN A 82 -8.04 0.34 -12.91
C ASN A 82 -7.49 1.77 -12.92
N ARG A 83 -6.26 1.93 -12.42
CA ARG A 83 -5.47 3.17 -12.42
C ARG A 83 -4.28 3.11 -13.36
N THR A 84 -4.16 2.03 -14.12
CA THR A 84 -3.15 1.93 -15.17
C THR A 84 -3.59 2.81 -16.34
N ASP A 85 -2.63 3.37 -17.06
CA ASP A 85 -2.88 4.12 -18.31
C ASP A 85 -3.20 3.17 -19.49
N ARG A 86 -3.54 1.91 -19.19
CA ARG A 86 -3.67 0.81 -20.15
C ARG A 86 -5.11 0.31 -20.17
N GLU A 87 -5.60 0.04 -21.37
CA GLU A 87 -6.86 -0.66 -21.55
C GLU A 87 -6.65 -2.12 -21.13
N ILE A 88 -7.13 -2.45 -19.94
CA ILE A 88 -7.08 -3.80 -19.42
C ILE A 88 -8.37 -4.50 -19.84
N ILE A 89 -8.21 -5.56 -20.63
CA ILE A 89 -9.33 -6.27 -21.24
C ILE A 89 -9.71 -7.44 -20.32
N LYS A 90 -11.01 -7.61 -20.08
CA LYS A 90 -11.57 -8.83 -19.46
C LYS A 90 -11.15 -10.05 -20.30
N GLY A 91 -10.73 -11.13 -19.65
CA GLY A 91 -10.16 -12.28 -20.35
C GLY A 91 -8.89 -12.79 -19.69
N GLU A 92 -7.92 -13.26 -20.48
CA GLU A 92 -6.67 -13.79 -19.95
C GLU A 92 -5.68 -12.66 -19.62
N MET A 93 -5.08 -12.75 -18.44
CA MET A 93 -4.03 -11.84 -17.97
C MET A 93 -2.92 -12.65 -17.32
N THR A 94 -1.70 -12.13 -17.41
CA THR A 94 -0.56 -12.65 -16.65
C THR A 94 -0.31 -11.78 -15.42
N ILE A 95 -0.10 -12.41 -14.27
CA ILE A 95 0.40 -11.77 -13.05
C ILE A 95 1.59 -12.54 -12.48
N VAL A 96 2.29 -11.93 -11.54
CA VAL A 96 3.52 -12.47 -10.96
C VAL A 96 3.41 -12.49 -9.43
N THR A 97 3.95 -13.53 -8.79
CA THR A 97 4.17 -13.57 -7.34
C THR A 97 5.63 -13.88 -7.02
N PRO A 98 6.19 -13.37 -5.92
CA PRO A 98 7.57 -13.63 -5.58
C PRO A 98 7.77 -15.09 -5.17
N GLY A 99 8.90 -15.67 -5.58
CA GLY A 99 9.30 -17.01 -5.18
C GLY A 99 8.74 -18.12 -6.06
N ALA A 100 9.53 -18.53 -7.05
CA ALA A 100 9.27 -19.69 -7.88
C ALA A 100 9.55 -21.01 -7.15
N ARG A 101 8.84 -22.08 -7.54
CA ARG A 101 9.07 -23.42 -6.95
C ARG A 101 10.40 -24.02 -7.31
N GLU A 102 10.89 -23.72 -8.50
CA GLU A 102 12.16 -24.25 -9.01
C GLU A 102 13.36 -23.35 -8.65
N ALA A 103 13.13 -22.22 -7.97
CA ALA A 103 14.21 -21.38 -7.44
C ALA A 103 15.02 -22.13 -6.39
N THR A 104 16.34 -21.91 -6.38
CA THR A 104 17.24 -22.56 -5.41
C THR A 104 17.38 -21.75 -4.13
N THR A 105 17.03 -20.46 -4.15
CA THR A 105 16.99 -19.58 -2.98
C THR A 105 15.58 -19.05 -2.80
N HIS A 106 15.03 -19.18 -1.59
CA HIS A 106 13.73 -18.62 -1.19
C HIS A 106 13.92 -17.57 -0.11
N ILE A 107 13.09 -16.53 -0.15
CA ILE A 107 13.08 -15.47 0.85
C ILE A 107 11.80 -15.50 1.67
N SER A 108 11.82 -14.88 2.86
CA SER A 108 10.68 -14.94 3.79
C SER A 108 9.42 -14.25 3.26
N THR A 109 9.55 -13.45 2.21
CA THR A 109 8.48 -12.72 1.51
C THR A 109 8.02 -13.42 0.22
N ASP A 110 8.44 -14.67 -0.01
CA ASP A 110 7.89 -15.48 -1.09
C ASP A 110 6.45 -15.89 -0.75
N TYR A 111 5.58 -15.86 -1.76
CA TYR A 111 4.22 -16.35 -1.67
C TYR A 111 3.69 -16.76 -3.04
N ARG A 112 2.67 -17.61 -3.02
CA ARG A 112 2.03 -18.13 -4.23
C ARG A 112 0.56 -17.80 -4.25
N LEU A 113 -0.02 -17.88 -5.44
CA LEU A 113 -1.47 -17.85 -5.58
C LEU A 113 -2.08 -19.14 -5.03
N GLY A 114 -3.41 -19.11 -4.86
CA GLY A 114 -4.18 -20.28 -4.46
C GLY A 114 -4.16 -21.40 -5.51
N GLU A 115 -5.00 -22.40 -5.30
CA GLU A 115 -5.11 -23.56 -6.18
C GLU A 115 -5.68 -23.18 -7.56
N ILE A 116 -5.32 -23.95 -8.59
CA ILE A 116 -5.92 -23.85 -9.94
C ILE A 116 -7.45 -23.92 -9.86
N GLY A 117 -8.12 -23.07 -10.63
CA GLY A 117 -9.57 -22.96 -10.66
C GLY A 117 -10.17 -22.12 -9.53
N THR A 118 -9.36 -21.69 -8.56
CA THR A 118 -9.85 -20.87 -7.43
C THR A 118 -10.25 -19.48 -7.89
N TYR A 119 -11.43 -19.04 -7.46
CA TYR A 119 -11.87 -17.66 -7.62
C TYR A 119 -11.22 -16.74 -6.60
N THR A 120 -10.81 -15.56 -7.04
CA THR A 120 -10.04 -14.61 -6.26
C THR A 120 -10.46 -13.19 -6.55
N LEU A 121 -10.53 -12.36 -5.50
CA LEU A 121 -10.42 -10.92 -5.61
C LEU A 121 -8.95 -10.56 -5.38
N LEU A 122 -8.33 -9.95 -6.39
CA LEU A 122 -6.91 -9.63 -6.41
C LEU A 122 -6.71 -8.11 -6.36
N PHE A 123 -5.92 -7.68 -5.40
CA PHE A 123 -5.47 -6.30 -5.22
C PHE A 123 -4.06 -6.19 -5.80
N LEU A 124 -3.94 -5.64 -6.99
CA LEU A 124 -2.74 -5.66 -7.80
C LEU A 124 -2.06 -4.30 -7.84
N THR A 125 -0.73 -4.32 -7.84
CA THR A 125 0.11 -3.15 -8.15
C THR A 125 0.79 -3.34 -9.49
N GLU A 126 0.99 -2.24 -10.21
CA GLU A 126 1.77 -2.18 -11.44
C GLU A 126 3.25 -2.02 -11.08
N CYS A 127 4.05 -3.01 -11.47
CA CYS A 127 5.49 -3.04 -11.27
C CYS A 127 6.19 -2.86 -12.62
N MET A 128 7.43 -2.37 -12.58
CA MET A 128 8.30 -2.29 -13.75
C MET A 128 9.68 -2.83 -13.39
N ASN A 129 10.18 -3.77 -14.19
CA ASN A 129 11.51 -4.35 -13.96
C ASN A 129 12.62 -3.48 -14.58
N GLY A 130 13.88 -3.89 -14.41
CA GLY A 130 15.05 -3.16 -14.92
C GLY A 130 15.04 -2.96 -16.45
N ASP A 131 14.39 -3.87 -17.17
CA ASP A 131 14.24 -3.84 -18.63
C ASP A 131 13.02 -3.02 -19.11
N LYS A 132 12.35 -2.33 -18.17
CA LYS A 132 11.12 -1.54 -18.40
C LYS A 132 9.91 -2.37 -18.84
N GLU A 133 9.95 -3.67 -18.60
CA GLU A 133 8.78 -4.52 -18.76
C GLU A 133 7.84 -4.30 -17.58
N ILE A 134 6.55 -4.11 -17.90
CA ILE A 134 5.49 -3.92 -16.91
C ILE A 134 4.87 -5.26 -16.57
N TYR A 135 4.67 -5.50 -15.28
CA TYR A 135 4.02 -6.68 -14.76
C TYR A 135 3.14 -6.33 -13.56
N TYR A 136 2.19 -7.20 -13.23
CA TYR A 136 1.26 -6.98 -12.12
C TYR A 136 1.49 -8.01 -11.01
N MET A 137 1.45 -7.56 -9.77
CA MET A 137 1.61 -8.42 -8.60
C MET A 137 0.55 -8.13 -7.54
N PRO A 138 0.06 -9.14 -6.79
CA PRO A 138 -0.73 -8.89 -5.59
C PRO A 138 0.03 -8.03 -4.57
N ILE A 139 -0.67 -7.12 -3.89
CA ILE A 139 -0.11 -6.34 -2.79
C ILE A 139 -0.01 -7.24 -1.57
N THR A 140 1.14 -7.89 -1.40
CA THR A 140 1.39 -8.90 -0.37
C THR A 140 0.39 -10.08 -0.46
N PRO A 141 0.50 -11.10 0.40
CA PRO A 141 -0.54 -12.11 0.51
C PRO A 141 -1.90 -11.56 0.94
N GLN A 142 -1.97 -10.39 1.61
CA GLN A 142 -3.25 -9.78 2.03
C GLN A 142 -4.10 -9.35 0.82
N GLY A 143 -3.45 -9.02 -0.30
CA GLY A 143 -4.09 -8.68 -1.56
C GLY A 143 -4.66 -9.87 -2.33
N ILE A 144 -4.59 -11.10 -1.78
CA ILE A 144 -5.16 -12.30 -2.38
C ILE A 144 -6.34 -12.74 -1.51
N VAL A 145 -7.55 -12.62 -2.04
CA VAL A 145 -8.78 -12.99 -1.32
C VAL A 145 -9.50 -14.10 -2.06
N THR A 146 -9.55 -15.30 -1.48
CA THR A 146 -10.21 -16.47 -2.08
C THR A 146 -11.72 -16.43 -1.87
N LEU A 147 -12.45 -16.68 -2.95
CA LEU A 147 -13.91 -16.66 -3.02
C LEU A 147 -14.45 -18.05 -3.35
N LYS A 148 -15.66 -18.34 -2.87
CA LYS A 148 -16.40 -19.56 -3.22
C LYS A 148 -16.92 -19.47 -4.65
N GLU A 149 -17.53 -18.34 -5.00
CA GLU A 149 -18.13 -18.10 -6.31
C GLU A 149 -17.91 -16.66 -6.78
N VAL A 150 -18.06 -16.44 -8.10
CA VAL A 150 -17.97 -15.13 -8.76
C VAL A 150 -19.30 -14.86 -9.46
N TYR A 151 -19.90 -13.70 -9.20
CA TYR A 151 -21.09 -13.22 -9.88
C TYR A 151 -20.75 -11.94 -10.65
N PRO A 152 -20.29 -12.03 -11.92
CA PRO A 152 -19.73 -10.88 -12.65
C PRO A 152 -20.68 -9.69 -12.84
N ASN A 153 -22.00 -9.93 -12.79
CA ASN A 153 -23.02 -8.89 -12.95
C ASN A 153 -23.69 -8.52 -11.61
N ASP A 154 -23.20 -9.06 -10.49
CA ASP A 154 -23.73 -8.81 -9.15
C ASP A 154 -22.57 -8.72 -8.16
N ILE A 155 -21.92 -7.56 -8.17
CA ILE A 155 -20.76 -7.30 -7.32
C ILE A 155 -21.14 -7.35 -5.84
N THR A 156 -22.35 -6.92 -5.50
CA THR A 156 -22.89 -6.94 -4.13
C THR A 156 -23.04 -8.35 -3.60
N LYS A 157 -23.39 -9.32 -4.46
CA LYS A 157 -23.42 -10.75 -4.10
C LYS A 157 -22.02 -11.35 -4.04
N THR A 158 -21.12 -10.91 -4.90
CA THR A 158 -19.72 -11.37 -4.91
C THR A 158 -18.96 -10.92 -3.65
N LEU A 159 -19.10 -9.66 -3.26
CA LEU A 159 -18.39 -9.03 -2.14
C LEU A 159 -19.14 -9.21 -0.81
N GLN A 160 -19.40 -10.47 -0.44
CA GLN A 160 -20.02 -10.84 0.83
C GLN A 160 -19.13 -11.75 1.65
N ILE A 161 -19.20 -11.62 2.97
CA ILE A 161 -18.36 -12.40 3.90
C ILE A 161 -18.65 -13.90 3.80
N ASN A 162 -19.91 -14.29 3.60
CA ASN A 162 -20.28 -15.69 3.39
C ASN A 162 -19.73 -16.27 2.07
N ASN A 163 -19.26 -15.44 1.13
CA ASN A 163 -18.63 -15.86 -0.11
C ASN A 163 -17.11 -16.04 0.00
N LEU A 164 -16.49 -15.74 1.16
CA LEU A 164 -15.07 -16.01 1.38
C LEU A 164 -14.83 -17.53 1.57
N LYS A 165 -13.83 -18.10 0.90
CA LYS A 165 -13.53 -19.55 0.94
C LYS A 165 -12.82 -19.97 2.23
N ASP A 166 -11.78 -19.23 2.63
CA ASP A 166 -10.83 -19.66 3.67
C ASP A 166 -10.69 -18.66 4.84
N LYS A 167 -11.69 -17.78 5.03
CA LYS A 167 -11.64 -16.71 6.04
C LYS A 167 -12.81 -16.83 7.03
N PRO A 168 -12.61 -16.49 8.32
CA PRO A 168 -13.66 -16.61 9.32
C PRO A 168 -14.81 -15.64 9.03
N GLU A 169 -16.06 -16.09 9.23
CA GLU A 169 -17.30 -15.33 8.97
C GLU A 169 -17.43 -14.02 9.77
N LYS A 170 -16.53 -13.75 10.73
CA LYS A 170 -16.49 -12.53 11.55
C LYS A 170 -15.27 -11.64 11.27
N ASP A 171 -14.54 -11.88 10.19
CA ASP A 171 -13.38 -11.06 9.87
C ASP A 171 -13.78 -9.63 9.48
N THR A 172 -13.58 -8.69 10.40
CA THR A 172 -13.87 -7.27 10.16
C THR A 172 -12.93 -6.64 9.12
N TYR A 173 -11.80 -7.28 8.79
CA TYR A 173 -10.84 -6.78 7.80
C TYR A 173 -11.48 -6.70 6.42
N TYR A 174 -11.96 -7.83 5.88
CA TYR A 174 -12.52 -7.87 4.53
C TYR A 174 -13.88 -7.18 4.43
N VAL A 175 -14.65 -7.10 5.54
CA VAL A 175 -15.83 -6.22 5.61
C VAL A 175 -15.45 -4.78 5.30
N LYS A 176 -14.35 -4.29 5.89
CA LYS A 176 -13.85 -2.94 5.62
C LYS A 176 -13.34 -2.82 4.18
N CYS A 177 -12.58 -3.80 3.68
CA CYS A 177 -12.12 -3.79 2.28
C CYS A 177 -13.29 -3.68 1.29
N PHE A 178 -14.34 -4.50 1.46
CA PHE A 178 -15.49 -4.50 0.57
C PHE A 178 -16.23 -3.16 0.61
N LYS A 179 -16.43 -2.57 1.79
CA LYS A 179 -16.99 -1.21 1.92
C LYS A 179 -16.16 -0.15 1.20
N GLU A 180 -14.83 -0.25 1.27
CA GLU A 180 -13.95 0.69 0.57
C GLU A 180 -13.98 0.51 -0.95
N ILE A 181 -14.14 -0.73 -1.44
CA ILE A 181 -14.39 -1.01 -2.86
C ILE A 181 -15.75 -0.44 -3.29
N GLU A 182 -16.81 -0.63 -2.52
CA GLU A 182 -18.14 -0.07 -2.81
C GLU A 182 -18.08 1.47 -2.89
N LYS A 183 -17.44 2.11 -1.92
CA LYS A 183 -17.19 3.57 -1.96
C LYS A 183 -16.43 3.99 -3.20
N TRP A 184 -15.41 3.22 -3.59
CA TRP A 184 -14.64 3.46 -4.79
C TRP A 184 -15.51 3.35 -6.06
N ILE A 185 -16.34 2.30 -6.17
CA ILE A 185 -17.26 2.11 -7.31
C ILE A 185 -18.22 3.29 -7.41
N THR A 186 -18.88 3.67 -6.31
CA THR A 186 -19.81 4.82 -6.27
C THR A 186 -19.12 6.12 -6.69
N ARG A 187 -17.86 6.33 -6.29
CA ARG A 187 -17.08 7.50 -6.68
C ARG A 187 -16.90 7.58 -8.21
N ILE A 188 -16.57 6.45 -8.84
CA ILE A 188 -16.40 6.37 -10.29
C ILE A 188 -17.73 6.58 -11.01
N GLU A 189 -18.81 5.97 -10.54
CA GLU A 189 -20.16 6.16 -11.09
C GLU A 189 -20.62 7.63 -11.05
N ASN A 190 -20.30 8.34 -9.98
CA ASN A 190 -20.59 9.77 -9.83
C ASN A 190 -19.63 10.69 -10.59
N ASN A 191 -18.57 10.15 -11.19
CA ASN A 191 -17.48 10.92 -11.80
C ASN A 191 -16.87 11.95 -10.84
N ASP A 192 -16.70 11.56 -9.57
CA ASP A 192 -16.09 12.39 -8.54
C ASP A 192 -14.58 12.53 -8.81
N SER A 193 -14.02 13.71 -8.52
CA SER A 193 -12.57 13.93 -8.63
C SER A 193 -11.82 13.10 -7.60
N VAL A 194 -10.74 12.43 -8.02
CA VAL A 194 -9.86 11.73 -7.09
C VAL A 194 -8.55 12.47 -6.91
N TYR A 195 -8.04 12.45 -5.69
CA TYR A 195 -6.72 12.96 -5.39
C TYR A 195 -5.74 11.81 -5.37
N ILE A 196 -4.64 11.93 -6.11
CA ILE A 196 -3.63 10.90 -6.25
C ILE A 196 -2.32 11.44 -5.71
N LEU A 197 -1.71 10.73 -4.77
CA LEU A 197 -0.35 10.99 -4.30
C LEU A 197 0.59 9.95 -4.90
N GLU A 198 1.57 10.39 -5.69
CA GLU A 198 2.55 9.54 -6.37
C GLU A 198 3.91 9.74 -5.71
N ASP A 199 4.39 8.72 -4.99
CA ASP A 199 5.74 8.65 -4.42
C ASP A 199 6.64 7.81 -5.32
N SER A 200 7.77 8.37 -5.73
CA SER A 200 8.74 7.67 -6.59
C SER A 200 9.25 6.33 -6.02
N VAL A 201 9.22 6.18 -4.68
CA VAL A 201 9.68 4.96 -3.99
C VAL A 201 8.53 4.02 -3.67
N ARG A 202 7.34 4.55 -3.31
CA ARG A 202 6.23 3.75 -2.75
C ARG A 202 5.02 3.59 -3.66
N GLY A 203 5.01 4.22 -4.84
CA GLY A 203 3.95 4.09 -5.83
C GLY A 203 2.83 5.12 -5.70
N LYS A 204 1.66 4.80 -6.27
CA LYS A 204 0.49 5.69 -6.35
C LYS A 204 -0.53 5.35 -5.26
N TYR A 205 -1.19 6.39 -4.76
CA TYR A 205 -2.17 6.26 -3.69
C TYR A 205 -3.38 7.14 -3.97
N ASP A 206 -4.56 6.55 -4.00
CA ASP A 206 -5.81 7.31 -4.00
C ASP A 206 -6.10 7.82 -2.58
N LEU A 207 -6.27 9.13 -2.46
CA LEU A 207 -6.52 9.80 -1.19
C LEU A 207 -7.86 10.53 -1.18
N GLU A 208 -8.40 10.69 0.01
CA GLU A 208 -9.52 11.59 0.26
C GLU A 208 -8.96 12.95 0.68
N GLY A 209 -9.20 13.96 -0.17
CA GLY A 209 -8.74 15.31 0.04
C GLY A 209 -9.90 16.30 0.14
N LEU A 210 -9.65 17.43 0.79
CA LEU A 210 -10.56 18.55 0.82
C LEU A 210 -9.86 19.81 0.31
N ILE A 211 -10.55 20.59 -0.52
CA ILE A 211 -10.03 21.87 -1.00
C ILE A 211 -10.61 22.99 -0.14
N ARG A 212 -9.73 23.78 0.48
CA ARG A 212 -10.10 24.98 1.24
C ARG A 212 -9.18 26.13 0.88
N LYS A 213 -9.76 27.26 0.47
CA LYS A 213 -9.01 28.48 0.10
C LYS A 213 -7.83 28.17 -0.85
N ASN A 214 -8.10 27.39 -1.90
CA ASN A 214 -7.10 26.96 -2.90
C ASN A 214 -5.97 26.05 -2.39
N HIS A 215 -6.14 25.43 -1.22
CA HIS A 215 -5.20 24.45 -0.67
C HIS A 215 -5.86 23.08 -0.58
N THR A 216 -5.14 22.04 -1.00
CA THR A 216 -5.58 20.66 -0.89
C THR A 216 -5.03 20.04 0.38
N TYR A 217 -5.96 19.73 1.28
CA TYR A 217 -5.71 19.13 2.57
C TYR A 217 -5.95 17.63 2.49
N PHE A 218 -5.07 16.86 3.13
CA PHE A 218 -5.27 15.44 3.35
C PHE A 218 -5.16 15.11 4.82
N SER A 219 -5.80 14.02 5.19
CA SER A 219 -5.62 13.36 6.49
C SER A 219 -4.12 13.17 6.73
N LEU A 220 -3.62 13.72 7.85
CA LEU A 220 -2.22 13.53 8.26
C LEU A 220 -1.91 12.05 8.47
N LYS A 221 -2.89 11.25 8.91
CA LYS A 221 -2.74 9.79 9.05
C LYS A 221 -2.50 9.14 7.68
N ASP A 222 -3.31 9.49 6.69
CA ASP A 222 -3.22 8.92 5.34
C ASP A 222 -1.89 9.32 4.70
N LEU A 223 -1.51 10.61 4.78
CA LEU A 223 -0.20 11.07 4.32
C LEU A 223 0.95 10.36 5.04
N GLY A 224 0.82 10.16 6.35
CA GLY A 224 1.79 9.43 7.15
C GLY A 224 2.05 8.03 6.62
N GLU A 225 0.98 7.29 6.38
CA GLU A 225 1.01 5.95 5.82
C GLU A 225 1.66 5.93 4.42
N VAL A 226 1.26 6.85 3.53
CA VAL A 226 1.84 6.95 2.17
C VAL A 226 3.33 7.26 2.23
N LEU A 227 3.75 8.17 3.12
CA LEU A 227 5.13 8.62 3.23
C LEU A 227 5.99 7.67 4.08
N GLY A 228 5.39 6.64 4.69
CA GLY A 228 6.06 5.72 5.60
C GLY A 228 6.50 6.38 6.90
N VAL A 229 5.82 7.44 7.35
CA VAL A 229 6.10 8.13 8.61
C VAL A 229 4.99 7.87 9.61
N LYS A 230 5.36 7.66 10.88
CA LYS A 230 4.37 7.40 11.93
C LYS A 230 3.74 8.71 12.37
N VAL A 231 2.42 8.81 12.28
CA VAL A 231 1.64 9.98 12.72
C VAL A 231 0.80 9.61 13.94
N GLU A 232 0.96 10.37 15.01
CA GLU A 232 0.30 10.15 16.30
C GLU A 232 -0.47 11.40 16.73
N TRP A 233 -1.73 11.21 17.11
CA TRP A 233 -2.60 12.28 17.61
C TRP A 233 -2.68 12.25 19.14
N ILE A 234 -2.24 13.31 19.79
CA ILE A 234 -2.25 13.48 21.24
C ILE A 234 -3.34 14.49 21.62
N GLU A 235 -4.55 13.96 21.79
CA GLU A 235 -5.79 14.73 21.97
C GLU A 235 -5.69 15.77 23.09
N LYS A 236 -5.19 15.37 24.28
CA LYS A 236 -5.08 16.24 25.45
C LYS A 236 -4.23 17.50 25.21
N LYS A 237 -3.24 17.40 24.31
CA LYS A 237 -2.33 18.51 23.97
C LYS A 237 -2.73 19.21 22.68
N ARG A 238 -3.77 18.72 22.00
CA ARG A 238 -4.12 19.06 20.63
C ARG A 238 -2.91 19.00 19.67
N LEU A 239 -2.06 18.01 19.87
CA LEU A 239 -0.74 17.89 19.27
C LEU A 239 -0.69 16.70 18.31
N ILE A 240 -0.18 16.92 17.10
CA ILE A 240 0.20 15.85 16.17
C ILE A 240 1.71 15.68 16.26
N GLU A 241 2.17 14.45 16.50
CA GLU A 241 3.57 14.08 16.40
C GLU A 241 3.78 13.20 15.17
N ILE A 242 4.76 13.56 14.36
CA ILE A 242 5.14 12.85 13.14
C ILE A 242 6.59 12.42 13.30
N ASN A 243 6.83 11.11 13.27
CA ASN A 243 8.16 10.53 13.36
C ASN A 243 8.60 10.10 11.96
N GLY A 244 9.52 10.87 11.38
CA GLY A 244 10.10 10.66 10.07
C GLY A 244 11.07 9.48 10.00
N LEU A 245 11.38 9.06 8.78
CA LEU A 245 12.25 7.91 8.50
C LEU A 245 13.71 8.14 8.93
N ASP A 246 14.16 9.40 8.99
CA ASP A 246 15.49 9.84 9.37
C ASP A 246 15.60 10.24 10.86
N LYS A 247 14.66 9.78 11.69
CA LYS A 247 14.49 10.17 13.11
C LYS A 247 14.14 11.64 13.33
N LYS A 248 13.82 12.41 12.28
CA LYS A 248 13.22 13.73 12.46
C LYS A 248 11.88 13.62 13.17
N THR A 249 11.69 14.40 14.21
CA THR A 249 10.40 14.54 14.88
C THR A 249 9.79 15.88 14.52
N ILE A 250 8.63 15.84 13.86
CA ILE A 250 7.83 17.02 13.56
C ILE A 250 6.66 17.07 14.56
N SER A 251 6.48 18.22 15.21
CA SER A 251 5.37 18.47 16.11
C SER A 251 4.50 19.60 15.59
N LEU A 252 3.20 19.35 15.45
CA LEU A 252 2.22 20.31 14.96
C LEU A 252 1.10 20.49 15.98
N VAL A 253 0.69 21.71 16.26
CA VAL A 253 -0.44 21.99 17.15
C VAL A 253 -1.65 22.39 16.31
N LEU A 254 -2.82 21.80 16.56
CA LEU A 254 -4.05 22.17 15.84
C LEU A 254 -4.32 23.67 15.94
N GLY A 255 -4.55 24.31 14.79
CA GLY A 255 -4.83 25.74 14.71
C GLY A 255 -3.62 26.67 14.89
N SER A 256 -2.41 26.13 15.08
CA SER A 256 -1.16 26.88 15.18
C SER A 256 -0.35 26.81 13.87
N THR A 257 0.21 27.94 13.45
CA THR A 257 1.22 28.02 12.37
C THR A 257 2.65 27.84 12.89
N THR A 258 2.84 27.66 14.20
CA THR A 258 4.13 27.29 14.78
C THR A 258 4.22 25.76 14.84
N ALA A 259 5.16 25.20 14.07
CA ALA A 259 5.57 23.81 14.11
C ALA A 259 6.92 23.67 14.83
N LYS A 260 7.30 22.44 15.20
CA LYS A 260 8.65 22.13 15.68
C LYS A 260 9.26 21.02 14.83
N ILE A 261 10.52 21.18 14.46
CA ILE A 261 11.35 20.13 13.86
C ILE A 261 12.50 19.88 14.81
N ASP A 262 12.58 18.67 15.37
CA ASP A 262 13.59 18.28 16.36
C ASP A 262 13.69 19.26 17.54
N GLY A 263 12.52 19.75 17.99
CA GLY A 263 12.38 20.73 19.06
C GLY A 263 12.61 22.19 18.66
N THR A 264 13.14 22.47 17.47
CA THR A 264 13.35 23.82 16.95
C THR A 264 12.08 24.36 16.31
N GLU A 265 11.66 25.56 16.69
CA GLU A 265 10.45 26.19 16.16
C GLU A 265 10.63 26.67 14.73
N VAL A 266 9.63 26.38 13.89
CA VAL A 266 9.55 26.84 12.50
C VAL A 266 8.13 27.32 12.23
N THR A 267 7.99 28.35 11.40
CA THR A 267 6.67 28.84 10.97
C THR A 267 6.25 28.15 9.68
N ILE A 268 5.03 27.63 9.65
CA ILE A 268 4.39 27.05 8.45
C ILE A 268 3.27 27.98 7.96
N GLU A 269 2.98 27.92 6.66
CA GLU A 269 2.02 28.81 6.02
C GLU A 269 0.58 28.63 6.54
N LEU A 270 0.17 27.38 6.80
CA LEU A 270 -1.18 27.04 7.26
C LEU A 270 -1.14 26.04 8.40
N ALA A 271 -1.97 26.32 9.41
CA ALA A 271 -2.13 25.45 10.55
C ALA A 271 -2.84 24.13 10.19
N PRO A 272 -2.55 23.02 10.90
CA PRO A 272 -3.36 21.83 10.82
C PRO A 272 -4.78 22.10 11.33
N ILE A 273 -5.75 21.50 10.66
CA ILE A 273 -7.18 21.60 11.00
C ILE A 273 -7.70 20.24 11.47
N PHE A 274 -8.84 20.23 12.16
CA PHE A 274 -9.51 18.99 12.57
C PHE A 274 -10.92 18.97 12.04
N GLU A 275 -11.29 17.91 11.33
CA GLU A 275 -12.56 17.77 10.65
C GLU A 275 -12.94 16.28 10.55
N ASN A 276 -14.21 15.95 10.76
CA ASN A 276 -14.71 14.56 10.68
C ASN A 276 -13.84 13.53 11.44
N GLY A 277 -13.32 13.93 12.61
CA GLY A 277 -12.50 13.07 13.46
C GLY A 277 -11.05 12.86 13.00
N LYS A 278 -10.58 13.55 11.95
CA LYS A 278 -9.20 13.46 11.43
C LYS A 278 -8.51 14.82 11.46
N ALA A 279 -7.20 14.81 11.69
CA ALA A 279 -6.36 15.99 11.52
C ALA A 279 -5.93 16.10 10.04
N TYR A 280 -6.02 17.28 9.46
CA TYR A 280 -5.63 17.55 8.08
C TYR A 280 -4.59 18.65 8.00
N LEU A 281 -3.73 18.55 6.99
CA LEU A 281 -2.78 19.59 6.62
C LEU A 281 -2.64 19.63 5.08
N PRO A 282 -2.33 20.78 4.48
CA PRO A 282 -1.99 20.83 3.07
C PRO A 282 -0.79 19.91 2.79
N VAL A 283 -0.90 19.04 1.78
CA VAL A 283 0.16 18.06 1.46
C VAL A 283 1.51 18.72 1.26
N ARG A 284 1.53 19.89 0.63
CA ARG A 284 2.75 20.66 0.38
C ARG A 284 3.51 20.98 1.67
N ILE A 285 2.81 21.37 2.73
CA ILE A 285 3.44 21.71 4.00
C ILE A 285 4.08 20.47 4.61
N LEU A 286 3.37 19.34 4.65
CA LEU A 286 3.94 18.11 5.22
C LEU A 286 5.17 17.64 4.42
N VAL A 287 5.09 17.64 3.09
CA VAL A 287 6.20 17.23 2.22
C VAL A 287 7.41 18.14 2.42
N GLN A 288 7.22 19.47 2.50
CA GLN A 288 8.30 20.42 2.77
C GLN A 288 8.93 20.23 4.17
N LEU A 289 8.11 19.98 5.20
CA LEU A 289 8.62 19.71 6.55
C LEU A 289 9.47 18.43 6.60
N LEU A 290 9.15 17.45 5.74
CA LEU A 290 9.94 16.22 5.56
C LEU A 290 11.12 16.40 4.60
N GLY A 291 11.32 17.61 4.05
CA GLY A 291 12.40 17.96 3.13
C GLY A 291 12.16 17.60 1.67
N GLY A 292 11.01 17.03 1.33
CA GLY A 292 10.69 16.65 -0.05
C GLY A 292 10.19 17.82 -0.91
N ASP A 293 10.10 17.54 -2.20
CA ASP A 293 9.48 18.41 -3.19
C ASP A 293 8.16 17.81 -3.68
N ILE A 294 7.26 18.69 -4.14
CA ILE A 294 5.94 18.31 -4.64
C ILE A 294 5.55 19.13 -5.86
N SER A 295 5.14 18.42 -6.91
CA SER A 295 4.51 18.98 -8.09
C SER A 295 3.03 18.58 -8.16
N TYR A 296 2.24 19.39 -8.85
CA TYR A 296 0.81 19.15 -9.04
C TYR A 296 0.49 19.11 -10.53
N ILE A 297 -0.30 18.12 -10.94
CA ILE A 297 -0.82 17.96 -12.28
C ILE A 297 -2.31 17.65 -12.19
N LYS A 298 -3.11 18.34 -12.99
CA LYS A 298 -4.50 17.93 -13.24
C LYS A 298 -4.54 17.11 -14.52
N GLN A 299 -5.02 15.88 -14.44
CA GLN A 299 -5.19 15.02 -15.61
C GLN A 299 -6.63 14.52 -15.60
N ASN A 300 -7.37 14.79 -16.67
CA ASN A 300 -8.81 14.55 -16.71
C ASN A 300 -9.51 15.25 -15.51
N ASN A 301 -10.22 14.47 -14.68
CA ASN A 301 -10.85 14.93 -13.45
C ASN A 301 -9.98 14.71 -12.19
N ASP A 302 -8.80 14.10 -12.34
CA ASP A 302 -7.95 13.69 -11.22
C ASP A 302 -6.91 14.78 -10.87
N HIS A 303 -6.64 14.87 -9.58
CA HIS A 303 -5.68 15.80 -8.97
C HIS A 303 -4.45 15.02 -8.51
N ILE A 304 -3.38 15.06 -9.30
CA ILE A 304 -2.17 14.28 -9.08
C ILE A 304 -1.11 15.14 -8.39
N TYR A 305 -0.61 14.67 -7.26
CA TYR A 305 0.50 15.24 -6.50
C TYR A 305 1.69 14.29 -6.61
N LYS A 306 2.73 14.70 -7.31
CA LYS A 306 3.95 13.90 -7.43
C LYS A 306 4.96 14.40 -6.43
N ILE A 307 5.40 13.52 -5.54
CA ILE A 307 6.40 13.82 -4.53
C ILE A 307 7.75 13.20 -4.92
N SER A 308 8.80 13.96 -4.66
CA SER A 308 10.17 13.48 -4.77
C SER A 308 10.86 13.73 -3.44
N SER A 309 11.33 12.66 -2.80
CA SER A 309 12.14 12.77 -1.60
C SER A 309 13.55 13.25 -2.01
N THR A 310 14.05 14.33 -1.40
CA THR A 310 15.44 14.80 -1.59
C THR A 310 16.47 13.97 -0.83
N ASN A 311 16.02 12.99 -0.02
CA ASN A 311 16.92 12.03 0.61
C ASN A 311 17.39 11.03 -0.45
N LYS A 312 18.42 11.42 -1.21
CA LYS A 312 19.41 10.48 -1.71
C LYS A 312 19.77 9.57 -0.53
N LEU A 313 19.47 8.29 -0.68
CA LEU A 313 20.16 7.26 0.05
C LEU A 313 21.64 7.39 -0.36
N GLU A 314 22.44 8.06 0.48
CA GLU A 314 23.89 7.86 0.51
C GLU A 314 24.22 6.56 1.27
#